data_AF-A0A6J6KMA0-F1
#
_entry.id   AF-A0A6J6KMA0-F1
#
_cell.length_a   1.000
_cell.length_b   1.000
_cell.length_c   1.000
_cell.angle_alpha   90.00
_cell.angle_beta   90.00
_cell.angle_gamma   90.00
#
_symmetry.space_group_name_H-M   'P 1'
#
loop_
_entity.id
_entity.type
_entity.pdbx_description
1 polymer ?
#
loop_
_entity_poly.entity_id
_entity_poly.type
_entity_poly.pdbx_seq_one_letter_code
_entity_poly.pdbx_strand_id
1 'polypeptide(L)'
;MFVRGDDVGFGLMHTGKHSITLNGVIVWHADFGLKNNPSSLYYESRNLALVDTLVFDKHHWWNLAYRFASFGFRNLFSMRYASTEYMLKGLNAFLAGPEVWMKIDHAALHDELRVCAEERPQPLSGDLLLIAPRQPRHKVLRAFGFLFALLLVGGYIIPRPLRLRRHGIGPIDARAVGVATLRNSILYRHDRIADGYVVQRDTKRFWKLLGEVAGSIVRIATSYNRLKREYRAAYPLMVSDAAWEERFSAALKR
;
A
#
# COMPACT_ATOMS: atom_id res chain seq x y z
N MET A 1 -16.07 -5.39 -3.14
CA MET A 1 -14.95 -4.71 -2.43
C MET A 1 -15.48 -4.23 -1.08
N PHE A 2 -14.64 -4.04 -0.04
CA PHE A 2 -15.12 -3.70 1.32
C PHE A 2 -14.60 -2.35 1.83
N VAL A 3 -13.35 -1.99 1.52
CA VAL A 3 -12.72 -0.71 1.89
C VAL A 3 -11.70 -0.30 0.82
N ARG A 4 -11.68 0.98 0.46
CA ARG A 4 -10.78 1.65 -0.52
C ARG A 4 -10.89 1.12 -1.95
N GLY A 5 -11.09 2.03 -2.90
CA GLY A 5 -11.12 1.72 -4.33
C GLY A 5 -12.47 1.19 -4.83
N ASP A 6 -13.42 0.97 -3.94
CA ASP A 6 -14.84 0.74 -4.27
C ASP A 6 -15.46 1.97 -4.92
N ASP A 7 -15.18 3.16 -4.37
CA ASP A 7 -15.54 4.47 -4.93
C ASP A 7 -14.96 4.69 -6.33
N VAL A 8 -13.66 4.42 -6.50
CA VAL A 8 -12.97 4.51 -7.79
C VAL A 8 -13.55 3.50 -8.78
N GLY A 9 -13.75 2.25 -8.34
CA GLY A 9 -14.32 1.20 -9.19
C GLY A 9 -15.74 1.53 -9.63
N PHE A 10 -16.61 1.93 -8.71
CA PHE A 10 -17.98 2.33 -9.02
C PHE A 10 -17.98 3.55 -9.95
N GLY A 11 -17.16 4.55 -9.61
CA GLY A 11 -16.95 5.76 -10.39
C GLY A 11 -16.62 5.45 -11.85
N LEU A 12 -15.53 4.71 -12.09
CA LEU A 12 -15.03 4.38 -13.42
C LEU A 12 -15.95 3.44 -14.20
N MET A 13 -16.59 2.47 -13.55
CA MET A 13 -17.40 1.45 -14.23
C MET A 13 -18.84 1.91 -14.53
N HIS A 14 -19.44 2.74 -13.68
CA HIS A 14 -20.88 3.03 -13.75
C HIS A 14 -21.20 4.51 -13.98
N THR A 15 -20.45 5.43 -13.37
CA THR A 15 -20.75 6.88 -13.47
C THR A 15 -19.89 7.59 -14.53
N GLY A 16 -18.66 7.13 -14.73
CA GLY A 16 -17.66 7.68 -15.65
C GLY A 16 -17.62 9.20 -15.65
N LYS A 17 -17.94 9.76 -16.82
CA LYS A 17 -17.94 11.21 -17.11
C LYS A 17 -19.03 12.02 -16.39
N HIS A 18 -19.97 11.37 -15.71
CA HIS A 18 -21.10 12.02 -15.03
C HIS A 18 -20.80 12.36 -13.56
N SER A 19 -19.65 11.95 -13.05
CA SER A 19 -19.19 12.36 -11.71
C SER A 19 -18.54 13.74 -11.76
N ILE A 20 -19.04 14.67 -10.95
CA ILE A 20 -18.48 16.02 -10.78
C ILE A 20 -18.10 16.26 -9.31
N THR A 21 -16.99 16.95 -9.08
CA THR A 21 -16.63 17.49 -7.75
C THR A 21 -16.89 18.99 -7.75
N LEU A 22 -17.71 19.47 -6.81
CA LEU A 22 -18.14 20.86 -6.76
C LEU A 22 -17.30 21.66 -5.77
N ASN A 23 -16.66 22.73 -6.25
CA ASN A 23 -15.96 23.68 -5.39
C ASN A 23 -16.96 24.37 -4.45
N GLY A 24 -16.59 24.54 -3.19
CA GLY A 24 -17.42 25.18 -2.17
C GLY A 24 -18.45 24.25 -1.51
N VAL A 25 -18.66 23.04 -2.03
CA VAL A 25 -19.45 22.00 -1.35
C VAL A 25 -18.48 21.03 -0.67
N ILE A 26 -18.32 21.19 0.65
CA ILE A 26 -17.34 20.43 1.43
C ILE A 26 -17.98 19.78 2.66
N VAL A 27 -17.32 18.72 3.13
CA VAL A 27 -17.53 18.15 4.47
C VAL A 27 -16.18 18.06 5.17
N TRP A 28 -16.19 18.19 6.49
CA TRP A 28 -14.98 18.00 7.29
C TRP A 28 -14.74 16.50 7.50
N HIS A 29 -13.57 16.01 7.12
CA HIS A 29 -13.15 14.63 7.35
C HIS A 29 -11.73 14.56 7.93
N ALA A 30 -11.44 13.49 8.67
CA ALA A 30 -10.10 13.25 9.20
C ALA A 30 -9.05 13.07 8.08
N ASP A 31 -7.82 13.52 8.35
CA ASP A 31 -6.68 13.51 7.43
C ASP A 31 -6.32 12.10 6.94
N PHE A 32 -6.03 11.96 5.65
CA PHE A 32 -5.71 10.67 5.04
C PHE A 32 -4.34 10.12 5.44
N GLY A 33 -3.36 10.98 5.74
CA GLY A 33 -2.04 10.61 6.21
C GLY A 33 -2.09 9.86 7.54
N LEU A 34 -3.00 10.24 8.43
CA LEU A 34 -3.22 9.56 9.72
C LEU A 34 -3.97 8.24 9.59
N LYS A 35 -4.77 8.10 8.52
CA LYS A 35 -5.47 6.86 8.19
C LYS A 35 -4.61 5.86 7.42
N ASN A 36 -3.44 6.28 6.93
CA ASN A 36 -2.54 5.41 6.17
C ASN A 36 -1.76 4.51 7.13
N ASN A 37 -2.12 3.24 7.12
CA ASN A 37 -1.50 2.16 7.87
C ASN A 37 -1.24 0.96 6.93
N PRO A 38 -0.57 -0.10 7.39
CA PRO A 38 -0.34 -1.28 6.56
C PRO A 38 -1.63 -1.90 5.99
N SER A 39 -2.73 -1.94 6.75
CA SER A 39 -4.02 -2.49 6.27
C SER A 39 -4.58 -1.76 5.06
N SER A 40 -4.34 -0.45 4.97
CA SER A 40 -4.68 0.34 3.80
C SER A 40 -3.95 -0.13 2.53
N LEU A 41 -2.68 -0.55 2.64
CA LEU A 41 -1.92 -1.04 1.48
C LEU A 41 -2.36 -2.44 1.04
N TYR A 42 -2.88 -3.27 1.95
CA TYR A 42 -3.53 -4.52 1.56
C TYR A 42 -4.68 -4.23 0.59
N TYR A 43 -5.59 -3.33 0.97
CA TYR A 43 -6.73 -2.99 0.14
C TYR A 43 -6.32 -2.27 -1.15
N GLU A 44 -5.37 -1.34 -1.08
CA GLU A 44 -4.88 -0.63 -2.27
C GLU A 44 -4.28 -1.61 -3.29
N SER A 45 -3.46 -2.56 -2.83
CA SER A 45 -2.83 -3.55 -3.71
C SER A 45 -3.82 -4.52 -4.32
N ARG A 46 -4.79 -4.97 -3.50
CA ARG A 46 -5.79 -5.95 -3.91
C ARG A 46 -6.87 -5.34 -4.81
N ASN A 47 -7.49 -4.26 -4.35
CA ASN A 47 -8.67 -3.69 -4.97
C ASN A 47 -8.31 -2.87 -6.22
N LEU A 48 -7.20 -2.13 -6.23
CA LEU A 48 -6.81 -1.39 -7.44
C LEU A 48 -6.31 -2.32 -8.55
N ALA A 49 -5.70 -3.47 -8.21
CA ALA A 49 -5.45 -4.52 -9.19
C ALA A 49 -6.74 -5.04 -9.82
N LEU A 50 -7.79 -5.26 -9.01
CA LEU A 50 -9.11 -5.65 -9.52
C LEU A 50 -9.74 -4.57 -10.40
N VAL A 51 -9.78 -3.31 -9.95
CA VAL A 51 -10.33 -2.19 -10.73
C VAL A 51 -9.60 -2.04 -12.05
N ASP A 52 -8.26 -2.03 -12.04
CA ASP A 52 -7.44 -1.92 -13.24
C ASP A 52 -7.76 -3.04 -14.24
N THR A 53 -7.98 -4.26 -13.73
CA THR A 53 -8.31 -5.46 -14.51
C THR A 53 -9.71 -5.39 -15.14
N LEU A 54 -10.69 -4.88 -14.40
CA LEU A 54 -12.08 -4.80 -14.84
C LEU A 54 -12.29 -3.65 -15.82
N VAL A 55 -11.80 -2.45 -15.49
CA VAL A 55 -12.08 -1.22 -16.23
C VAL A 55 -11.30 -1.13 -17.54
N PHE A 56 -10.02 -1.50 -17.55
CA PHE A 56 -9.13 -1.15 -18.66
C PHE A 56 -8.76 -2.36 -19.52
N ASP A 57 -9.28 -2.40 -20.75
CA ASP A 57 -8.96 -3.45 -21.73
C ASP A 57 -7.47 -3.53 -22.07
N LYS A 58 -6.82 -2.37 -22.17
CA LYS A 58 -5.38 -2.26 -22.48
C LYS A 58 -4.47 -2.32 -21.23
N HIS A 59 -4.99 -2.78 -20.08
CA HIS A 59 -4.15 -3.06 -18.92
C HIS A 59 -3.60 -4.48 -18.98
N HIS A 60 -2.28 -4.58 -19.05
CA HIS A 60 -1.53 -5.82 -19.21
C HIS A 60 -0.78 -6.19 -17.92
N TRP A 61 -0.24 -7.41 -17.88
CA TRP A 61 0.47 -7.93 -16.71
C TRP A 61 1.64 -7.02 -16.29
N TRP A 62 2.34 -6.39 -17.25
CA TRP A 62 3.46 -5.50 -16.97
C TRP A 62 3.02 -4.18 -16.33
N ASN A 63 1.79 -3.72 -16.57
CA ASN A 63 1.26 -2.53 -15.90
C ASN A 63 1.06 -2.82 -14.41
N LEU A 64 0.43 -3.95 -14.09
CA LEU A 64 0.26 -4.40 -12.70
C LEU A 64 1.61 -4.69 -12.04
N ALA A 65 2.51 -5.40 -12.73
CA ALA A 65 3.85 -5.71 -12.23
C ALA A 65 4.67 -4.45 -11.97
N TYR A 66 4.66 -3.48 -12.88
CA TYR A 66 5.36 -2.20 -12.70
C TYR A 66 4.80 -1.42 -11.51
N ARG A 67 3.47 -1.31 -11.39
CA ARG A 67 2.81 -0.64 -10.28
C ARG A 67 3.19 -1.29 -8.95
N PHE A 68 3.05 -2.61 -8.87
CA PHE A 68 3.38 -3.39 -7.67
C PHE A 68 4.86 -3.30 -7.31
N ALA A 69 5.77 -3.44 -8.29
CA ALA A 69 7.21 -3.33 -8.09
C ALA A 69 7.61 -1.92 -7.62
N SER A 70 7.04 -0.87 -8.23
CA SER A 70 7.31 0.52 -7.87
C SER A 70 6.86 0.83 -6.44
N PHE A 71 5.66 0.37 -6.03
CA PHE A 71 5.16 0.53 -4.67
C PHE A 71 5.95 -0.31 -3.66
N GLY A 72 6.25 -1.56 -4.00
CA GLY A 72 7.03 -2.48 -3.18
C GLY A 72 8.43 -1.93 -2.94
N PHE A 73 9.10 -1.48 -3.99
CA PHE A 73 10.40 -0.81 -3.91
C PHE A 73 10.35 0.38 -2.95
N ARG A 74 9.39 1.30 -3.13
CA ARG A 74 9.31 2.51 -2.30
C ARG A 74 9.09 2.20 -0.82
N ASN A 75 8.24 1.24 -0.48
CA ASN A 75 8.02 0.84 0.92
C ASN A 75 9.24 0.10 1.48
N LEU A 76 9.70 -0.93 0.78
CA LEU A 76 10.80 -1.79 1.21
C LEU A 76 12.12 -1.03 1.40
N PHE A 77 12.47 -0.15 0.45
CA PHE A 77 13.68 0.68 0.51
C PHE A 77 13.55 1.88 1.45
N SER A 78 12.37 2.11 2.03
CA SER A 78 12.14 3.12 3.05
C SER A 78 11.85 2.53 4.44
N MET A 79 12.23 1.26 4.64
CA MET A 79 12.07 0.46 5.87
C MET A 79 10.62 0.24 6.32
N ARG A 80 9.66 0.43 5.40
CA ARG A 80 8.24 0.20 5.65
C ARG A 80 7.88 -1.27 5.37
N TYR A 81 8.39 -2.16 6.22
CA TYR A 81 8.27 -3.60 6.01
C TYR A 81 6.86 -4.14 6.26
N ALA A 82 6.17 -3.68 7.31
CA ALA A 82 4.80 -4.10 7.58
C ALA A 82 3.89 -3.66 6.42
N SER A 83 4.08 -2.44 5.92
CA SER A 83 3.41 -1.99 4.68
C SER A 83 3.68 -2.91 3.49
N THR A 84 4.93 -3.37 3.32
CA THR A 84 5.31 -4.27 2.22
C THR A 84 4.67 -5.66 2.36
N GLU A 85 4.60 -6.20 3.57
CA GLU A 85 3.92 -7.46 3.87
C GLU A 85 2.43 -7.40 3.57
N TYR A 86 1.77 -6.32 3.98
CA TYR A 86 0.35 -6.13 3.69
C TYR A 86 0.10 -5.93 2.20
N MET A 87 0.98 -5.22 1.50
CA MET A 87 0.95 -5.09 0.04
C MET A 87 1.04 -6.47 -0.65
N LEU A 88 1.97 -7.33 -0.20
CA LEU A 88 2.10 -8.71 -0.67
C LEU A 88 0.86 -9.56 -0.37
N LYS A 89 0.33 -9.49 0.85
CA LYS A 89 -0.93 -10.15 1.23
C LYS A 89 -2.09 -9.71 0.33
N GLY A 90 -2.19 -8.42 0.03
CA GLY A 90 -3.22 -7.86 -0.85
C GLY A 90 -3.11 -8.38 -2.27
N LEU A 91 -1.91 -8.34 -2.85
CA LEU A 91 -1.67 -8.92 -4.17
C LEU A 91 -1.96 -10.43 -4.19
N ASN A 92 -1.53 -11.18 -3.17
CA ASN A 92 -1.80 -12.62 -3.08
C ASN A 92 -3.29 -12.93 -3.08
N ALA A 93 -4.11 -12.12 -2.39
CA ALA A 93 -5.56 -12.26 -2.41
C ALA A 93 -6.16 -11.99 -3.80
N PHE A 94 -5.62 -11.03 -4.55
CA PHE A 94 -6.02 -10.84 -5.96
C PHE A 94 -5.59 -12.03 -6.83
N LEU A 95 -4.36 -12.52 -6.67
CA LEU A 95 -3.84 -13.65 -7.45
C LEU A 95 -4.52 -14.99 -7.14
N ALA A 96 -5.24 -15.09 -6.02
CA ALA A 96 -6.03 -16.27 -5.67
C ALA A 96 -7.28 -16.45 -6.55
N GLY A 97 -7.69 -15.41 -7.28
CA GLY A 97 -8.79 -15.49 -8.25
C GLY A 97 -10.19 -15.22 -7.68
N PRO A 98 -11.18 -15.06 -8.57
CA PRO A 98 -12.53 -14.63 -8.21
C PRO A 98 -13.30 -15.64 -7.34
N GLU A 99 -13.08 -16.94 -7.54
CA GLU A 99 -13.76 -17.98 -6.75
C GLU A 99 -13.39 -17.89 -5.26
N VAL A 100 -12.10 -17.71 -4.97
CA VAL A 100 -11.62 -17.51 -3.61
C VAL A 100 -12.14 -16.18 -3.09
N TRP A 101 -12.08 -15.12 -3.91
CA TRP A 101 -12.56 -13.78 -3.53
C TRP A 101 -14.00 -13.78 -3.02
N MET A 102 -14.91 -14.41 -3.75
CA MET A 102 -16.34 -14.40 -3.42
C MET A 102 -16.62 -15.07 -2.07
N LYS A 103 -15.83 -16.08 -1.70
CA LYS A 103 -15.95 -16.82 -0.43
C LYS A 103 -15.37 -16.09 0.78
N ILE A 104 -14.58 -15.03 0.57
CA ILE A 104 -13.96 -14.28 1.68
C ILE A 104 -15.06 -13.63 2.51
N ASP A 105 -15.03 -13.84 3.82
CA ASP A 105 -15.72 -12.94 4.75
C ASP A 105 -14.92 -11.64 4.89
N HIS A 106 -15.43 -10.58 4.28
CA HIS A 106 -14.73 -9.30 4.23
C HIS A 106 -14.73 -8.55 5.55
N ALA A 107 -15.72 -8.77 6.43
CA ALA A 107 -15.78 -8.12 7.74
C ALA A 107 -14.77 -8.75 8.68
N ALA A 108 -14.78 -10.09 8.80
CA ALA A 108 -13.80 -10.82 9.61
C ALA A 108 -12.36 -10.57 9.14
N LEU A 109 -12.14 -10.55 7.82
CA LEU A 109 -10.84 -10.20 7.25
C LEU A 109 -10.42 -8.76 7.60
N HIS A 110 -11.35 -7.80 7.62
CA HIS A 110 -11.03 -6.43 8.01
C HIS A 110 -10.59 -6.35 9.47
N ASP A 111 -11.28 -7.08 10.34
CA ASP A 111 -10.92 -7.17 11.76
C ASP A 111 -9.55 -7.80 11.98
N GLU A 112 -9.16 -8.79 11.19
CA GLU A 112 -7.82 -9.36 11.22
C GLU A 112 -6.76 -8.33 10.78
N LEU A 113 -7.01 -7.65 9.65
CA LEU A 113 -6.04 -6.74 9.03
C LEU A 113 -5.78 -5.47 9.85
N ARG A 114 -6.73 -5.01 10.67
CA ARG A 114 -6.56 -3.78 11.46
C ARG A 114 -5.65 -3.95 12.69
N VAL A 115 -5.24 -5.17 13.05
CA VAL A 115 -4.46 -5.47 14.27
C VAL A 115 -2.96 -5.12 14.14
N CYS A 116 -2.54 -4.46 13.06
CA CYS A 116 -1.14 -4.07 12.89
C CYS A 116 -0.73 -2.91 13.82
N ALA A 117 0.20 -3.19 14.74
CA ALA A 117 0.80 -2.18 15.62
C ALA A 117 1.93 -1.39 14.93
N GLU A 118 2.62 -2.00 13.97
CA GLU A 118 3.72 -1.36 13.23
C GLU A 118 3.19 -0.30 12.26
N GLU A 119 4.00 0.74 12.04
CA GLU A 119 3.69 1.83 11.08
C GLU A 119 2.34 2.53 11.31
N ARG A 120 1.81 2.44 12.53
CA ARG A 120 0.61 3.14 12.94
C ARG A 120 1.00 4.49 13.55
N PRO A 121 0.51 5.62 13.00
CA PRO A 121 0.70 6.93 13.63
C PRO A 121 0.18 6.91 15.06
N GLN A 122 0.99 7.37 16.00
CA GLN A 122 0.66 7.54 17.42
C GLN A 122 1.29 8.84 17.94
N PRO A 123 0.77 9.42 19.03
CA PRO A 123 1.40 10.55 19.69
C PRO A 123 2.87 10.26 20.04
N LEU A 124 3.77 11.11 19.58
CA LEU A 124 5.20 11.03 19.87
C LEU A 124 5.47 11.47 21.32
N SER A 125 6.46 10.83 21.94
CA SER A 125 6.88 11.11 23.32
C SER A 125 8.39 11.30 23.43
N GLY A 126 8.83 11.95 24.51
CA GLY A 126 10.24 12.19 24.83
C GLY A 126 10.98 12.93 23.70
N ASP A 127 12.20 12.48 23.41
CA ASP A 127 13.08 13.09 22.41
C ASP A 127 12.49 13.13 21.00
N LEU A 128 11.60 12.21 20.65
CA LEU A 128 10.99 12.16 19.31
C LEU A 128 10.07 13.36 19.04
N LEU A 129 9.41 13.87 20.09
CA LEU A 129 8.53 15.04 20.00
C LEU A 129 9.31 16.30 19.58
N LEU A 130 10.54 16.44 20.11
CA LEU A 130 11.43 17.58 19.89
C LEU A 130 12.03 17.63 18.48
N ILE A 131 12.00 16.52 17.72
CA ILE A 131 12.60 16.45 16.38
C ILE A 131 11.69 17.12 15.36
N ALA A 132 11.98 18.37 15.00
CA ALA A 132 11.18 19.14 14.03
C ALA A 132 10.92 18.39 12.71
N PRO A 133 9.72 18.58 12.09
CA PRO A 133 9.42 18.02 10.79
C PRO A 133 10.40 18.56 9.74
N ARG A 134 10.77 17.72 8.78
CA ARG A 134 11.77 18.06 7.77
C ARG A 134 11.09 18.32 6.44
N GLN A 135 11.23 19.55 5.93
CA GLN A 135 10.78 19.90 4.59
C GLN A 135 11.50 19.05 3.53
N PRO A 136 10.78 18.61 2.48
CA PRO A 136 11.37 17.82 1.42
C PRO A 136 12.47 18.60 0.70
N ARG A 137 13.61 17.95 0.46
CA ARG A 137 14.69 18.53 -0.34
C ARG A 137 14.23 18.76 -1.79
N HIS A 138 14.97 19.63 -2.48
CA HIS A 138 14.80 19.89 -3.91
C HIS A 138 14.72 18.58 -4.73
N LYS A 139 13.88 18.56 -5.78
CA LYS A 139 13.54 17.35 -6.55
C LYS A 139 14.78 16.62 -7.08
N VAL A 140 15.76 17.37 -7.58
CA VAL A 140 17.03 16.82 -8.11
C VAL A 140 17.82 16.04 -7.05
N LEU A 141 17.94 16.58 -5.83
CA LEU A 141 18.64 15.89 -4.74
C LEU A 141 17.90 14.61 -4.31
N ARG A 142 16.56 14.62 -4.38
CA ARG A 142 15.76 13.42 -4.11
C ARG A 142 15.96 12.36 -5.19
N ALA A 143 16.07 12.75 -6.45
CA ALA A 143 16.35 11.85 -7.57
C ALA A 143 17.74 11.20 -7.42
N PHE A 144 18.78 11.98 -7.10
CA PHE A 144 20.11 11.42 -6.79
C PHE A 144 20.08 10.48 -5.58
N GLY A 145 19.37 10.86 -4.51
CA GLY A 145 19.19 9.99 -3.34
C GLY A 145 18.48 8.67 -3.69
N PHE A 146 17.49 8.72 -4.60
CA PHE A 146 16.80 7.53 -5.11
C PHE A 146 17.73 6.65 -5.94
N LEU A 147 18.51 7.23 -6.86
CA LEU A 147 19.50 6.51 -7.66
C LEU A 147 20.53 5.82 -6.76
N PHE A 148 21.05 6.51 -5.75
CA PHE A 148 22.00 5.95 -4.80
C PHE A 148 21.38 4.84 -3.95
N ALA A 149 20.10 4.98 -3.57
CA ALA A 149 19.37 3.89 -2.92
C ALA A 149 19.25 2.66 -3.82
N LEU A 150 19.10 2.82 -5.14
CA LEU A 150 19.09 1.69 -6.07
C LEU A 150 20.48 1.03 -6.14
N LEU A 151 21.53 1.82 -6.39
CA LEU A 151 22.90 1.32 -6.54
C LEU A 151 23.44 0.64 -5.27
N LEU A 152 23.11 1.18 -4.09
CA LEU A 152 23.54 0.61 -2.82
C LEU A 152 22.55 -0.37 -2.20
N VAL A 153 21.54 -0.80 -2.96
CA VAL A 153 20.47 -1.70 -2.48
C VAL A 153 19.93 -1.21 -1.15
N GLY A 154 19.38 0.00 -1.10
CA GLY A 154 18.83 0.64 0.10
C GLY A 154 19.83 0.86 1.23
N GLY A 155 21.14 0.77 0.95
CA GLY A 155 22.22 0.85 1.93
C GLY A 155 22.49 -0.45 2.69
N TYR A 156 21.92 -1.58 2.26
CA TYR A 156 22.19 -2.89 2.88
C TYR A 156 23.61 -3.39 2.61
N ILE A 157 24.26 -2.91 1.55
CA ILE A 157 25.67 -3.20 1.29
C ILE A 157 26.64 -2.35 2.12
N ILE A 158 26.17 -1.26 2.73
CA ILE A 158 26.99 -0.41 3.60
C ILE A 158 27.12 -1.07 4.99
N PRO A 159 28.34 -1.29 5.52
CA PRO A 159 28.55 -1.77 6.89
C PRO A 159 27.85 -0.90 7.95
N ARG A 160 27.30 -1.54 8.99
CA ARG A 160 26.58 -0.85 10.09
C ARG A 160 27.35 0.34 10.71
N PRO A 161 28.67 0.26 10.96
CA PRO A 161 29.43 1.36 11.58
C PRO A 161 29.51 2.63 10.73
N LEU A 162 29.43 2.50 9.39
CA LEU A 162 29.50 3.64 8.46
C LEU A 162 28.16 4.36 8.29
N ARG A 163 27.10 3.84 8.91
CA ARG A 163 25.75 4.43 8.83
C ARG A 163 25.57 5.45 9.93
N LEU A 164 24.75 6.45 9.64
CA LEU A 164 24.49 7.56 10.54
C LEU A 164 23.55 7.11 11.67
N ARG A 165 23.91 7.47 12.91
CA ARG A 165 23.20 7.05 14.13
C ARG A 165 21.87 7.77 14.37
N ARG A 166 21.76 9.04 13.94
CA ARG A 166 20.52 9.82 14.08
C ARG A 166 19.44 9.31 13.11
N HIS A 167 18.19 9.36 13.55
CA HIS A 167 17.02 9.06 12.72
C HIS A 167 17.03 9.87 11.41
N GLY A 168 16.70 9.21 10.31
CA GLY A 168 16.15 9.91 9.15
C GLY A 168 14.81 10.54 9.52
N ILE A 169 14.43 11.65 8.88
CA ILE A 169 13.14 12.31 9.13
C ILE A 169 12.40 12.37 7.80
N GLY A 170 11.15 11.93 7.79
CA GLY A 170 10.26 11.99 6.63
C GLY A 170 8.83 12.37 7.02
N PRO A 171 8.08 13.06 6.15
CA PRO A 171 6.64 13.22 6.30
C PRO A 171 5.94 11.85 6.35
N ILE A 172 4.84 11.74 7.10
CA ILE A 172 4.15 10.47 7.38
C ILE A 172 3.63 9.73 6.13
N ASP A 173 3.30 10.50 5.09
CA ASP A 173 2.81 10.04 3.79
C ASP A 173 3.95 9.78 2.77
N ALA A 174 5.17 10.18 3.11
CA ALA A 174 6.33 10.00 2.25
C ALA A 174 6.88 8.56 2.30
N ARG A 175 7.55 8.17 1.22
CA ARG A 175 8.46 7.01 1.20
C ARG A 175 9.88 7.53 1.07
N ALA A 176 10.58 7.63 2.20
CA ALA A 176 11.85 8.35 2.31
C ALA A 176 13.06 7.54 1.81
N VAL A 177 12.95 6.96 0.61
CA VAL A 177 13.92 6.00 0.01
C VAL A 177 15.37 6.50 0.08
N GLY A 178 15.66 7.70 -0.45
CA GLY A 178 17.03 8.21 -0.45
C GLY A 178 17.55 8.58 0.95
N VAL A 179 16.66 8.90 1.90
CA VAL A 179 17.05 9.16 3.29
C VAL A 179 17.42 7.86 3.99
N ALA A 180 16.69 6.78 3.69
CA ALA A 180 16.90 5.47 4.28
C ALA A 180 18.33 4.97 4.06
N THR A 181 18.92 5.16 2.86
CA THR A 181 20.20 4.55 2.45
C THR A 181 21.29 4.62 3.52
N LEU A 182 21.52 5.80 4.11
CA LEU A 182 22.61 6.01 5.10
C LEU A 182 22.16 5.93 6.57
N ARG A 183 20.94 5.48 6.86
CA ARG A 183 20.33 5.50 8.21
C ARG A 183 20.00 4.10 8.67
N ASN A 184 19.95 3.86 9.98
CA ASN A 184 19.42 2.61 10.53
C ASN A 184 17.95 2.71 10.96
N SER A 185 17.40 3.92 11.01
CA SER A 185 16.02 4.17 11.40
C SER A 185 15.50 5.47 10.79
N ILE A 186 14.18 5.56 10.64
CA ILE A 186 13.49 6.74 10.13
C ILE A 186 12.30 7.05 11.04
N LEU A 187 12.21 8.30 11.47
CA LEU A 187 11.02 8.87 12.09
C LEU A 187 10.12 9.42 10.98
N TYR A 188 8.97 8.79 10.80
CA TYR A 188 7.88 9.32 10.00
C TYR A 188 6.96 10.11 10.93
N ARG A 189 6.85 11.43 10.71
CA ARG A 189 6.00 12.30 11.54
C ARG A 189 5.11 13.19 10.69
N HIS A 190 3.98 13.59 11.27
CA HIS A 190 3.10 14.59 10.67
C HIS A 190 3.74 15.99 10.78
N ASP A 191 3.45 16.85 9.80
CA ASP A 191 4.04 18.20 9.72
C ASP A 191 3.43 19.16 10.75
N ARG A 192 2.16 18.95 11.10
CA ARG A 192 1.38 19.87 11.96
C ARG A 192 1.00 19.33 13.33
N ILE A 193 0.96 18.02 13.51
CA ILE A 193 0.55 17.38 14.77
C ILE A 193 1.69 16.50 15.27
N ALA A 194 1.67 16.21 16.56
CA ALA A 194 2.71 15.47 17.26
C ALA A 194 2.65 13.95 17.02
N ASP A 195 2.04 13.49 15.94
CA ASP A 195 1.87 12.06 15.64
C ASP A 195 2.93 11.56 14.68
N GLY A 196 3.37 10.33 14.89
CA GLY A 196 4.32 9.67 14.03
C GLY A 196 4.60 8.23 14.44
N TYR A 197 5.57 7.62 13.77
CA TYR A 197 6.08 6.30 14.09
C TYR A 197 7.53 6.16 13.61
N VAL A 198 8.27 5.26 14.25
CA VAL A 198 9.67 4.97 13.89
C VAL A 198 9.72 3.63 13.19
N VAL A 199 10.45 3.57 12.07
CA VAL A 199 10.84 2.31 11.44
C VAL A 199 12.32 2.06 11.65
N GLN A 200 12.68 0.78 11.75
CA GLN A 200 14.04 0.31 12.01
C GLN A 200 14.49 -0.57 10.87
N ARG A 201 15.78 -0.55 10.56
CA ARG A 201 16.37 -1.39 9.52
C ARG A 201 16.49 -2.84 10.00
N ASP A 202 15.85 -3.75 9.26
CA ASP A 202 15.95 -5.19 9.43
C ASP A 202 16.46 -5.83 8.14
N THR A 203 17.71 -6.32 8.17
CA THR A 203 18.34 -6.97 7.02
C THR A 203 17.67 -8.28 6.65
N LYS A 204 17.26 -9.10 7.62
CA LYS A 204 16.66 -10.42 7.35
C LYS A 204 15.28 -10.23 6.70
N ARG A 205 14.45 -9.37 7.30
CA ARG A 205 13.12 -9.03 6.78
C ARG A 205 13.21 -8.39 5.41
N PHE A 206 14.20 -7.51 5.17
CA PHE A 206 14.41 -6.89 3.87
C PHE A 206 14.65 -7.91 2.75
N TRP A 207 15.62 -8.82 2.91
CA TRP A 207 15.95 -9.78 1.85
C TRP A 207 14.82 -10.79 1.60
N LYS A 208 14.14 -11.22 2.68
CA LYS A 208 12.93 -12.06 2.56
C LYS A 208 11.87 -11.36 1.70
N LEU A 209 11.50 -10.13 2.07
CA LEU A 209 10.46 -9.38 1.36
C LEU A 209 10.87 -9.01 -0.06
N LEU A 210 12.15 -8.74 -0.32
CA LEU A 210 12.65 -8.52 -1.66
C LEU A 210 12.43 -9.74 -2.56
N GLY A 211 12.73 -10.94 -2.04
CA GLY A 211 12.47 -12.21 -2.72
C GLY A 211 10.97 -12.45 -2.96
N GLU A 212 10.12 -12.17 -1.98
CA GLU A 212 8.66 -12.31 -2.13
C GLU A 212 8.07 -11.33 -3.15
N VAL A 213 8.58 -10.08 -3.19
CA VAL A 213 8.20 -9.09 -4.22
C VAL A 213 8.63 -9.55 -5.60
N ALA A 214 9.87 -10.04 -5.75
CA ALA A 214 10.36 -10.57 -7.02
C ALA A 214 9.55 -11.79 -7.49
N GLY A 215 9.27 -12.75 -6.61
CA GLY A 215 8.43 -13.91 -6.91
C GLY A 215 7.00 -13.51 -7.29
N SER A 216 6.45 -12.46 -6.67
CA SER A 216 5.13 -11.93 -7.01
C SER A 216 5.08 -11.32 -8.41
N ILE A 217 6.15 -10.66 -8.87
CA ILE A 217 6.25 -10.15 -10.24
C ILE A 217 6.18 -11.31 -11.25
N VAL A 218 6.88 -12.41 -10.98
CA VAL A 218 6.82 -13.61 -11.82
C VAL A 218 5.40 -14.19 -11.84
N ARG A 219 4.75 -14.31 -10.67
CA ARG A 219 3.36 -14.79 -10.59
C ARG A 219 2.38 -13.89 -11.34
N ILE A 220 2.55 -12.57 -11.30
CA ILE A 220 1.74 -11.64 -12.11
C ILE A 220 1.95 -11.96 -13.59
N ALA A 221 3.20 -12.05 -14.06
CA ALA A 221 3.51 -12.28 -15.46
C ALA A 221 2.90 -13.60 -15.99
N THR A 222 2.89 -14.66 -15.18
CA THR A 222 2.40 -15.99 -15.60
C THR A 222 0.90 -16.17 -15.47
N SER A 223 0.23 -15.49 -14.52
CA SER A 223 -1.19 -15.73 -14.22
C SER A 223 -2.15 -14.61 -14.61
N TYR A 224 -1.67 -13.38 -14.79
CA TYR A 224 -2.54 -12.20 -14.92
C TYR A 224 -3.52 -12.28 -16.10
N ASN A 225 -3.08 -12.74 -17.28
CA ASN A 225 -3.97 -12.83 -18.44
C ASN A 225 -5.14 -13.80 -18.21
N ARG A 226 -4.89 -14.90 -17.47
CA ARG A 226 -5.94 -15.85 -17.07
C ARG A 226 -6.88 -15.19 -16.07
N LEU A 227 -6.32 -14.63 -14.99
CA LEU A 227 -7.08 -13.94 -13.94
C LEU A 227 -7.93 -12.80 -14.50
N LYS A 228 -7.43 -12.05 -15.48
CA LYS A 228 -8.18 -10.98 -16.15
C LYS A 228 -9.47 -11.50 -16.78
N ARG A 229 -9.42 -12.65 -17.47
CA ARG A 229 -10.61 -13.27 -18.05
C ARG A 229 -11.55 -13.79 -16.96
N GLU A 230 -11.01 -14.49 -15.96
CA GLU A 230 -11.79 -15.08 -14.86
C GLU A 230 -12.53 -14.00 -14.07
N TYR A 231 -11.85 -12.93 -13.65
CA TYR A 231 -12.48 -11.82 -12.92
C TYR A 231 -13.54 -11.11 -13.74
N ARG A 232 -13.31 -10.88 -15.04
CA ARG A 232 -14.31 -10.27 -15.91
C ARG A 232 -15.54 -11.14 -16.12
N ALA A 233 -15.35 -12.45 -16.26
CA ALA A 233 -16.45 -13.41 -16.36
C ALA A 233 -17.25 -13.52 -15.06
N ALA A 234 -16.57 -13.47 -13.90
CA ALA A 234 -17.22 -13.53 -12.59
C ALA A 234 -17.86 -12.20 -12.17
N TYR A 235 -17.44 -11.07 -12.73
CA TYR A 235 -17.87 -9.74 -12.27
C TYR A 235 -19.39 -9.55 -12.22
N PRO A 236 -20.19 -9.92 -13.25
CA PRO A 236 -21.65 -9.79 -13.19
C PRO A 236 -22.27 -10.52 -12.01
N LEU A 237 -21.75 -11.71 -11.66
CA LEU A 237 -22.20 -12.47 -10.50
C LEU A 237 -21.79 -11.75 -9.20
N MET A 238 -20.54 -11.29 -9.10
CA MET A 238 -19.99 -10.61 -7.91
C MET A 238 -20.75 -9.34 -7.52
N VAL A 239 -21.44 -8.70 -8.46
CA VAL A 239 -22.20 -7.46 -8.23
C VAL A 239 -23.71 -7.64 -8.38
N SER A 240 -24.19 -8.87 -8.58
CA SER A 240 -25.63 -9.15 -8.69
C SER A 240 -26.36 -8.97 -7.37
N ASP A 241 -27.63 -8.59 -7.44
CA ASP A 241 -28.50 -8.45 -6.26
C ASP A 241 -28.56 -9.75 -5.47
N ALA A 242 -28.69 -10.89 -6.15
CA ALA A 242 -28.73 -12.22 -5.52
C ALA A 242 -27.46 -12.51 -4.70
N ALA A 243 -26.27 -12.21 -5.23
CA ALA A 243 -25.02 -12.42 -4.51
C ALA A 243 -24.89 -11.52 -3.27
N TRP A 244 -25.41 -10.30 -3.34
CA TRP A 244 -25.42 -9.38 -2.19
C TRP A 244 -26.49 -9.75 -1.16
N GLU A 245 -27.67 -10.17 -1.59
CA GLU A 245 -28.75 -10.62 -0.71
C GLU A 245 -28.34 -11.86 0.09
N GLU A 246 -27.70 -12.84 -0.55
CA GLU A 246 -27.13 -14.01 0.12
C GLU A 246 -26.15 -13.57 1.22
N ARG A 247 -25.28 -12.62 0.89
CA ARG A 247 -24.22 -12.13 1.78
C ARG A 247 -24.76 -11.35 2.97
N PHE A 248 -25.75 -10.48 2.76
CA PHE A 248 -26.39 -9.73 3.84
C PHE A 248 -27.25 -10.64 4.72
N SER A 249 -27.98 -11.59 4.11
CA SER A 249 -28.78 -12.57 4.86
C SER A 249 -27.91 -13.49 5.72
N ALA A 250 -26.76 -13.91 5.21
CA ALA A 250 -25.79 -14.69 5.98
C ALA A 250 -25.19 -13.89 7.14
N ALA A 251 -24.95 -12.58 6.95
CA ALA A 251 -24.44 -11.70 8.01
C ALA A 251 -25.45 -11.47 9.14
N LEU A 252 -26.74 -11.37 8.82
CA LEU A 252 -27.82 -11.18 9.81
C LEU A 252 -28.06 -12.41 10.70
N LYS A 253 -27.60 -13.59 10.28
CA LYS A 253 -27.74 -14.85 11.03
C LYS A 253 -26.59 -15.13 12.01
N ARG A 254 -25.54 -14.30 11.98
CA ARG A 254 -24.37 -14.42 12.87
C ARG A 254 -24.46 -13.44 14.03
#